data_AF-A0A423TGC0-F1
#
_entry.id   AF-A0A423TGC0-F1
#
_cell.length_a   1.000
_cell.length_b   1.000
_cell.length_c   1.000
_cell.angle_alpha   90.00
_cell.angle_beta   90.00
_cell.angle_gamma   90.00
#
_symmetry.space_group_name_H-M   'P 1'
#
loop_
_entity.id
_entity.type
_entity.pdbx_description
1 polymer ?
#
loop_
_entity_poly.entity_id
_entity_poly.type
_entity_poly.pdbx_seq_one_letter_code
_entity_poly.pdbx_strand_id
1 'polypeptide(L)'
;MFTRAQCKCPPTEPRGRELPLWCGSTVHRQWLWPREESGMTATLHGLRGGGKIWRRRLAKCHPVVPLAGSLVLATFFVVVINRHPRLSQVLTNNSKEELLQVSYPELLHRLRGPLSADDPQVVSELFSRHLLPPSTLPYNLTGSFDQGIRKFSWPFIHRYVEHFFREQRLGFFVEAGALNGELLSNTLWLERSNNWTGLLVEPTAVTFRYLVWKRRRAWTSNTCLSSTTYPREAVFEATAQKKGEIAYPWFYRAENFEINPAGSGNFDWLLGSWSQEYTVAQCFPLWSYLLALNTTTVDFFSLDTQGGEWDILKTIPFDKVKIRAIVVEHYIKRQQGKYDPSFVSYMEGTGYHLVDCDEDPNYFFILKSDVKLYQKLKLLKDTGIGDSCKKKLA
;
A
#
# COMPACT_ATOMS: atom_id res chain seq x y z
N MET A 1 9.48 54.93 41.63
CA MET A 1 8.65 53.78 42.02
C MET A 1 8.27 53.01 40.77
N PHE A 2 9.06 51.99 40.43
CA PHE A 2 8.72 50.96 39.45
C PHE A 2 8.93 49.64 40.20
N THR A 3 7.85 48.91 40.47
CA THR A 3 7.91 47.58 41.08
C THR A 3 7.69 46.54 39.99
N ARG A 4 8.76 45.81 39.67
CA ARG A 4 8.74 44.53 38.94
C ARG A 4 8.01 43.51 39.81
N ALA A 5 6.95 42.91 39.28
CA ALA A 5 6.43 41.64 39.78
C ALA A 5 6.84 40.53 38.80
N GLN A 6 7.69 39.62 39.28
CA GLN A 6 7.97 38.33 38.68
C GLN A 6 6.82 37.37 39.00
N CYS A 7 6.36 36.60 38.02
CA CYS A 7 5.63 35.35 38.27
C CYS A 7 6.44 34.18 37.70
N LYS A 8 6.74 33.23 38.60
CA LYS A 8 7.50 32.00 38.37
C LYS A 8 6.68 30.98 37.57
N CYS A 9 7.32 30.23 36.68
CA CYS A 9 6.78 28.99 36.11
C CYS A 9 6.97 27.82 37.09
N PRO A 10 6.00 26.89 37.25
CA PRO A 10 6.23 25.59 37.87
C PRO A 10 6.74 24.55 36.83
N PRO A 11 7.44 23.48 37.24
CA PRO A 11 8.04 22.51 36.32
C PRO A 11 7.17 21.27 36.05
N THR A 12 7.30 20.73 34.83
CA THR A 12 7.04 19.34 34.32
C THR A 12 5.60 18.79 34.44
N GLU A 13 4.92 18.23 33.42
CA GLU A 13 5.22 17.03 32.61
C GLU A 13 4.31 16.95 31.34
N PRO A 14 4.58 16.04 30.37
CA PRO A 14 4.11 16.14 28.99
C PRO A 14 2.77 15.43 28.76
N ARG A 15 1.82 16.08 28.07
CA ARG A 15 0.62 15.42 27.54
C ARG A 15 0.30 15.86 26.11
N GLY A 16 0.14 14.85 25.26
CA GLY A 16 -0.76 14.80 24.10
C GLY A 16 -0.50 15.80 22.97
N ARG A 17 0.22 15.39 21.93
CA ARG A 17 0.09 16.05 20.63
C ARG A 17 -1.19 15.55 19.95
N GLU A 18 -2.19 16.42 19.93
CA GLU A 18 -3.38 16.30 19.11
C GLU A 18 -2.99 16.22 17.62
N LEU A 19 -3.56 15.26 16.91
CA LEU A 19 -3.58 15.23 15.44
C LEU A 19 -4.61 16.26 14.96
N PRO A 20 -4.36 17.03 13.88
CA PRO A 20 -5.37 17.93 13.36
C PRO A 20 -6.51 17.14 12.70
N LEU A 21 -7.71 17.27 13.26
CA LEU A 21 -8.98 16.89 12.65
C LEU A 21 -9.17 17.71 11.37
N TRP A 22 -9.24 17.05 10.22
CA TRP A 22 -9.74 17.65 8.98
C TRP A 22 -11.00 16.90 8.56
N CYS A 23 -12.14 17.60 8.61
CA CYS A 23 -13.42 17.12 8.10
C CYS A 23 -13.33 16.91 6.59
N GLY A 24 -13.73 15.72 6.14
CA GLY A 24 -13.86 15.40 4.72
C GLY A 24 -14.99 16.19 4.08
N SER A 25 -14.74 16.70 2.87
CA SER A 25 -15.78 16.93 1.88
C SER A 25 -15.25 16.54 0.51
N THR A 26 -16.00 15.66 -0.14
CA THR A 26 -15.82 15.11 -1.47
C THR A 26 -16.20 16.17 -2.49
N VAL A 27 -15.23 16.86 -3.12
CA VAL A 27 -15.42 17.49 -4.44
C VAL A 27 -14.06 17.59 -5.14
N HIS A 28 -13.98 17.11 -6.38
CA HIS A 28 -12.88 17.36 -7.32
C HIS A 28 -12.46 18.83 -7.33
N ARG A 29 -11.17 19.14 -7.08
CA ARG A 29 -10.51 20.32 -7.67
C ARG A 29 -9.00 20.17 -7.69
N GLN A 30 -8.45 20.56 -8.83
CA GLN A 30 -7.03 20.71 -9.13
C GLN A 30 -6.33 21.56 -8.07
N TRP A 31 -5.10 21.18 -7.72
CA TRP A 31 -4.23 21.92 -6.83
C TRP A 31 -3.83 23.27 -7.45
N LEU A 32 -4.48 24.34 -7.02
CA LEU A 32 -4.01 25.71 -7.13
C LEU A 32 -4.01 26.34 -5.73
N TRP A 33 -2.86 26.87 -5.34
CA TRP A 33 -2.59 27.49 -4.03
C TRP A 33 -3.49 28.73 -3.80
N PRO A 34 -4.23 28.85 -2.68
CA PRO A 34 -5.09 30.01 -2.46
C PRO A 34 -4.30 31.23 -1.95
N ARG A 35 -4.61 32.40 -2.52
CA ARG A 35 -4.36 33.72 -1.91
C ARG A 35 -5.38 33.95 -0.78
N GLU A 36 -4.93 34.53 0.32
CA GLU A 36 -5.77 34.93 1.46
C GLU A 36 -6.74 36.05 1.05
N GLU A 37 -8.04 35.80 1.16
CA GLU A 37 -9.07 36.85 1.32
C GLU A 37 -9.59 36.79 2.75
N SER A 38 -9.21 37.78 3.55
CA SER A 38 -9.73 38.02 4.88
C SER A 38 -11.03 38.82 4.80
N GLY A 39 -12.14 38.20 5.19
CA GLY A 39 -13.44 38.86 5.33
C GLY A 39 -14.37 38.07 6.23
N MET A 40 -14.23 38.20 7.56
CA MET A 40 -15.27 37.82 8.51
C MET A 40 -15.77 39.07 9.23
N THR A 41 -17.03 39.40 8.93
CA THR A 41 -17.92 40.27 9.69
C THR A 41 -18.23 39.66 11.05
N ALA A 42 -17.97 40.41 12.12
CA ALA A 42 -18.51 40.15 13.46
C ALA A 42 -19.41 41.31 13.87
N THR A 43 -20.66 41.00 14.19
CA THR A 43 -21.68 41.91 14.70
C THR A 43 -21.51 42.06 16.20
N LEU A 44 -21.39 43.31 16.70
CA LEU A 44 -21.65 43.65 18.11
C LEU A 44 -22.15 45.10 18.21
N HIS A 45 -23.15 45.28 19.06
CA HIS A 45 -23.99 46.47 19.20
C HIS A 45 -23.24 47.73 19.67
N GLY A 46 -23.58 48.85 19.00
CA GLY A 46 -23.88 50.18 19.55
C GLY A 46 -23.00 50.79 20.64
N LEU A 47 -22.35 51.92 20.31
CA LEU A 47 -22.40 53.17 21.07
C LEU A 47 -21.85 54.33 20.19
N ARG A 48 -22.61 55.43 20.11
CA ARG A 48 -22.27 56.67 19.39
C ARG A 48 -21.19 57.45 20.15
N GLY A 49 -20.22 58.04 19.43
CA GLY A 49 -19.32 59.04 20.03
C GLY A 49 -18.18 59.51 19.13
N GLY A 50 -18.39 60.67 18.50
CA GLY A 50 -17.46 61.66 17.93
C GLY A 50 -15.94 61.42 17.84
N GLY A 51 -15.39 61.74 16.67
CA GLY A 51 -14.34 62.76 16.57
C GLY A 51 -12.94 62.34 16.11
N LYS A 52 -12.49 63.06 15.08
CA LYS A 52 -11.10 63.44 14.72
C LYS A 52 -10.25 62.48 13.87
N ILE A 53 -10.36 62.76 12.58
CA ILE A 53 -9.39 62.72 11.47
C ILE A 53 -7.92 62.82 11.94
N TRP A 54 -7.10 61.84 11.54
CA TRP A 54 -5.65 61.99 11.39
C TRP A 54 -5.21 61.40 10.05
N ARG A 55 -4.66 62.27 9.18
CA ARG A 55 -4.05 61.88 7.91
C ARG A 55 -2.69 61.25 8.16
N ARG A 56 -2.46 60.01 7.73
CA ARG A 56 -1.11 59.46 7.48
C ARG A 56 -0.95 59.15 6.00
N ARG A 57 0.11 59.70 5.41
CA ARG A 57 0.56 59.47 4.03
C ARG A 57 0.91 57.98 3.86
N LEU A 58 0.24 57.31 2.93
CA LEU A 58 0.70 56.03 2.38
C LEU A 58 1.48 56.33 1.09
N ALA A 59 2.72 55.85 1.04
CA ALA A 59 3.56 55.87 -0.15
C ALA A 59 2.90 55.01 -1.25
N LYS A 60 2.82 55.55 -2.46
CA LYS A 60 2.39 54.83 -3.67
C LYS A 60 3.52 53.88 -4.09
N CYS A 61 3.27 52.58 -4.07
CA CYS A 61 4.02 51.62 -4.87
C CYS A 61 3.16 51.24 -6.07
N HIS A 62 3.66 51.51 -7.28
CA HIS A 62 3.04 51.09 -8.54
C HIS A 62 3.18 49.56 -8.71
N PRO A 63 2.20 48.86 -9.30
CA PRO A 63 2.34 47.45 -9.62
C PRO A 63 3.29 47.29 -10.82
N VAL A 64 4.42 46.63 -10.58
CA VAL A 64 5.27 46.08 -11.64
C VAL A 64 4.64 44.75 -12.06
N VAL A 65 4.21 44.67 -13.31
CA VAL A 65 3.75 43.43 -13.96
C VAL A 65 4.99 42.70 -14.50
N PRO A 66 5.28 41.45 -14.11
CA PRO A 66 6.14 40.59 -14.91
C PRO A 66 5.28 39.68 -15.77
N LEU A 67 5.30 39.96 -17.08
CA LEU A 67 5.08 38.97 -18.14
C LEU A 67 6.12 37.84 -18.00
N ALA A 68 5.72 36.63 -18.44
CA ALA A 68 6.50 35.38 -18.54
C ALA A 68 6.42 34.44 -17.32
N GLY A 69 5.45 33.51 -17.38
CA GLY A 69 5.29 32.41 -16.43
C GLY A 69 4.81 31.09 -17.07
N SER A 70 5.05 30.89 -18.37
CA SER A 70 4.56 29.68 -19.09
C SER A 70 5.64 28.88 -19.81
N LEU A 71 6.93 29.08 -19.51
CA LEU A 71 8.02 28.32 -20.16
C LEU A 71 8.96 27.54 -19.21
N VAL A 72 8.72 27.52 -17.90
CA VAL A 72 9.65 26.89 -16.94
C VAL A 72 9.21 25.48 -16.48
N LEU A 73 7.96 25.07 -16.75
CA LEU A 73 7.50 23.70 -16.44
C LEU A 73 7.90 22.66 -17.50
N ALA A 74 8.28 23.09 -18.70
CA ALA A 74 8.69 22.17 -19.77
C ALA A 74 10.17 21.74 -19.69
N THR A 75 11.01 22.47 -18.95
CA THR A 75 12.47 22.20 -18.90
C THR A 75 12.89 21.26 -17.77
N PHE A 76 12.06 21.06 -16.73
CA PHE A 76 12.36 20.06 -15.69
C PHE A 76 12.00 18.62 -16.09
N PHE A 77 11.10 18.44 -17.06
CA PHE A 77 10.75 17.11 -17.60
C PHE A 77 11.82 16.52 -18.54
N VAL A 78 12.76 17.34 -19.03
CA VAL A 78 13.78 16.91 -20.02
C VAL A 78 15.09 16.44 -19.36
N VAL A 79 15.35 16.76 -18.09
CA VAL A 79 16.67 16.52 -17.48
C VAL A 79 16.82 15.14 -16.81
N VAL A 80 15.73 14.41 -16.54
CA VAL A 80 15.82 13.10 -15.85
C VAL A 80 15.90 11.90 -16.82
N ILE A 81 15.62 12.08 -18.11
CA ILE A 81 15.64 10.98 -19.10
C ILE A 81 17.07 10.64 -19.60
N ASN A 82 18.07 11.48 -19.32
CA ASN A 82 19.42 11.34 -19.90
C ASN A 82 20.44 10.55 -19.06
N ARG A 83 20.02 9.63 -18.17
CA ARG A 83 20.96 8.79 -17.40
C ARG A 83 20.70 7.29 -17.41
N HIS A 84 20.10 6.75 -18.48
CA HIS A 84 20.18 5.31 -18.75
C HIS A 84 20.36 5.04 -20.25
N PRO A 85 21.57 4.64 -20.71
CA PRO A 85 21.81 4.34 -22.11
C PRO A 85 21.28 2.95 -22.42
N ARG A 86 19.95 2.82 -22.60
CA ARG A 86 19.24 1.70 -23.26
C ARG A 86 17.70 1.86 -23.32
N LEU A 87 17.18 3.07 -23.17
CA LEU A 87 15.75 3.38 -23.38
C LEU A 87 15.47 4.15 -24.69
N SER A 88 16.49 4.33 -25.54
CA SER A 88 16.40 5.14 -26.76
C SER A 88 16.06 4.36 -28.05
N GLN A 89 15.65 3.09 -27.97
CA GLN A 89 15.36 2.29 -29.17
C GLN A 89 13.91 1.79 -29.31
N VAL A 90 12.95 2.26 -28.50
CA VAL A 90 11.53 1.88 -28.66
C VAL A 90 10.59 3.09 -28.85
N LEU A 91 11.10 4.31 -28.90
CA LEU A 91 10.27 5.50 -29.12
C LEU A 91 10.82 6.35 -30.25
N THR A 92 10.70 5.84 -31.48
CA THR A 92 10.79 6.67 -32.69
C THR A 92 9.57 7.57 -32.77
N ASN A 93 9.80 8.83 -33.16
CA ASN A 93 8.94 10.02 -33.04
C ASN A 93 7.52 9.99 -33.65
N ASN A 94 6.95 8.83 -33.99
CA ASN A 94 5.58 8.71 -34.52
C ASN A 94 4.56 8.14 -33.51
N SER A 95 4.94 7.78 -32.28
CA SER A 95 4.03 7.16 -31.30
C SER A 95 3.43 8.12 -30.26
N LYS A 96 3.81 9.40 -30.25
CA LYS A 96 3.31 10.36 -29.24
C LYS A 96 1.89 10.87 -29.52
N GLU A 97 1.40 10.77 -30.75
CA GLU A 97 0.06 11.26 -31.12
C GLU A 97 -1.02 10.16 -31.18
N GLU A 98 -0.67 8.88 -31.27
CA GLU A 98 -1.67 7.78 -31.33
C GLU A 98 -2.14 7.27 -29.96
N LEU A 99 -1.43 7.59 -28.86
CA LEU A 99 -1.74 7.10 -27.51
C LEU A 99 -2.71 7.98 -26.70
N LEU A 100 -3.31 9.02 -27.31
CA LEU A 100 -4.13 10.03 -26.61
C LEU A 100 -5.48 10.31 -27.28
N GLN A 101 -6.22 9.27 -27.70
CA GLN A 101 -7.58 9.47 -28.24
C GLN A 101 -8.71 9.29 -27.22
N VAL A 102 -8.42 8.78 -26.01
CA VAL A 102 -9.43 8.48 -24.98
C VAL A 102 -9.47 9.60 -23.96
N SER A 103 -10.66 10.13 -23.67
CA SER A 103 -10.81 11.13 -22.62
C SER A 103 -10.54 10.51 -21.23
N TYR A 104 -9.95 11.26 -20.29
CA TYR A 104 -9.67 10.72 -18.95
C TYR A 104 -10.91 10.14 -18.24
N PRO A 105 -12.11 10.77 -18.30
CA PRO A 105 -13.33 10.16 -17.76
C PRO A 105 -13.71 8.82 -18.42
N GLU A 106 -13.47 8.69 -19.73
CA GLU A 106 -13.70 7.43 -20.44
C GLU A 106 -12.69 6.35 -20.01
N LEU A 107 -11.41 6.69 -19.84
CA LEU A 107 -10.41 5.77 -19.32
C LEU A 107 -10.79 5.25 -17.93
N LEU A 108 -11.19 6.14 -17.01
CA LEU A 108 -11.65 5.75 -15.67
C LEU A 108 -12.84 4.79 -15.73
N HIS A 109 -13.77 5.01 -16.66
CA HIS A 109 -14.90 4.09 -16.86
C HIS A 109 -14.42 2.73 -17.37
N ARG A 110 -13.49 2.70 -18.32
CA ARG A 110 -12.94 1.46 -18.91
C ARG A 110 -12.06 0.68 -17.93
N LEU A 111 -11.46 1.33 -16.94
CA LEU A 111 -10.72 0.68 -15.85
C LEU A 111 -11.60 -0.16 -14.91
N ARG A 112 -12.93 -0.10 -15.07
CA ARG A 112 -13.85 -1.06 -14.45
C ARG A 112 -13.85 -2.41 -15.14
N GLY A 113 -13.16 -2.50 -16.29
CA GLY A 113 -12.93 -3.71 -17.04
C GLY A 113 -13.82 -3.85 -18.28
N PRO A 114 -13.47 -4.79 -19.19
CA PRO A 114 -12.31 -5.67 -19.12
C PRO A 114 -11.14 -5.18 -20.01
N LEU A 115 -10.46 -4.09 -19.65
CA LEU A 115 -9.18 -3.74 -20.29
C LEU A 115 -8.09 -4.76 -19.95
N SER A 116 -7.28 -5.16 -20.93
CA SER A 116 -6.21 -6.13 -20.69
C SER A 116 -5.22 -5.62 -19.64
N ALA A 117 -4.66 -6.53 -18.83
CA ALA A 117 -3.65 -6.21 -17.81
C ALA A 117 -2.40 -5.52 -18.39
N ASP A 118 -2.06 -5.79 -19.64
CA ASP A 118 -0.93 -5.22 -20.37
C ASP A 118 -1.30 -4.06 -21.32
N ASP A 119 -2.54 -3.57 -21.26
CA ASP A 119 -2.95 -2.38 -22.00
C ASP A 119 -2.06 -1.18 -21.59
N PRO A 120 -1.43 -0.47 -22.54
CA PRO A 120 -0.56 0.66 -22.22
C PRO A 120 -1.22 1.75 -21.38
N GLN A 121 -2.53 1.98 -21.53
CA GLN A 121 -3.27 2.97 -20.74
C GLN A 121 -3.46 2.49 -19.30
N VAL A 122 -3.69 1.18 -19.10
CA VAL A 122 -3.76 0.56 -17.77
C VAL A 122 -2.41 0.70 -17.05
N VAL A 123 -1.33 0.31 -17.72
CA VAL A 123 0.03 0.37 -17.15
C VAL A 123 0.45 1.82 -16.86
N SER A 124 0.15 2.75 -17.77
CA SER A 124 0.45 4.17 -17.60
C SER A 124 -0.37 4.81 -16.46
N GLU A 125 -1.66 4.52 -16.36
CA GLU A 125 -2.50 5.03 -15.27
C GLU A 125 -2.00 4.50 -13.91
N LEU A 126 -1.76 3.19 -13.83
CA LEU A 126 -1.24 2.54 -12.63
C LEU A 126 0.08 3.19 -12.17
N PHE A 127 1.04 3.33 -13.09
CA PHE A 127 2.33 3.92 -12.79
C PHE A 127 2.24 5.39 -12.38
N SER A 128 1.44 6.18 -13.09
CA SER A 128 1.42 7.63 -12.92
C SER A 128 0.59 8.11 -11.71
N ARG A 129 -0.41 7.33 -11.28
CA ARG A 129 -1.38 7.80 -10.27
C ARG A 129 -1.62 6.85 -9.09
N HIS A 130 -1.31 5.58 -9.25
CA HIS A 130 -1.56 4.58 -8.21
C HIS A 130 -0.29 4.08 -7.53
N LEU A 131 0.88 4.26 -8.15
CA LEU A 131 2.17 3.90 -7.56
C LEU A 131 2.90 5.11 -6.96
N LEU A 132 3.17 5.04 -5.65
CA LEU A 132 4.08 5.96 -4.98
C LEU A 132 5.49 5.36 -4.92
N PRO A 133 6.54 6.16 -5.22
CA PRO A 133 7.91 5.67 -5.25
C PRO A 133 8.45 5.36 -3.84
N PRO A 134 9.47 4.50 -3.74
CA PRO A 134 10.20 4.24 -2.49
C PRO A 134 10.63 5.52 -1.78
N SER A 135 10.48 5.56 -0.45
CA SER A 135 10.91 6.72 0.32
C SER A 135 12.45 6.84 0.34
N THR A 136 12.95 8.05 0.11
CA THR A 136 14.35 8.41 0.30
C THR A 136 14.64 8.93 1.71
N LEU A 137 13.59 9.15 2.52
CA LEU A 137 13.71 9.63 3.89
C LEU A 137 14.07 8.49 4.85
N PRO A 138 14.59 8.79 6.06
CA PRO A 138 14.75 7.80 7.10
C PRO A 138 13.42 7.13 7.47
N TYR A 139 13.48 5.83 7.73
CA TYR A 139 12.37 5.05 8.26
C TYR A 139 11.70 5.73 9.45
N ASN A 140 10.38 5.56 9.55
CA ASN A 140 9.60 6.03 10.69
C ASN A 140 8.87 4.85 11.35
N LEU A 141 9.67 3.85 11.75
CA LEU A 141 9.18 2.65 12.40
C LEU A 141 8.96 2.92 13.90
N THR A 142 7.90 2.36 14.44
CA THR A 142 7.51 2.53 15.84
C THR A 142 8.34 1.71 16.83
N GLY A 143 9.08 0.71 16.35
CA GLY A 143 10.16 0.04 17.10
C GLY A 143 9.75 -0.86 18.27
N SER A 144 8.54 -0.69 18.83
CA SER A 144 8.08 -1.39 20.04
C SER A 144 6.91 -2.35 19.84
N PHE A 145 6.25 -2.34 18.68
CA PHE A 145 5.15 -3.27 18.37
C PHE A 145 5.62 -4.71 18.05
N ASP A 146 6.92 -4.92 18.00
CA ASP A 146 7.59 -6.10 17.42
C ASP A 146 7.71 -7.30 18.40
N GLN A 147 7.61 -7.10 19.71
CA GLN A 147 7.87 -8.18 20.68
C GLN A 147 6.63 -8.98 21.09
N GLY A 148 5.44 -8.39 21.04
CA GLY A 148 4.19 -9.07 21.44
C GLY A 148 3.46 -9.80 20.32
N ILE A 149 3.65 -9.35 19.07
CA ILE A 149 2.79 -9.69 17.92
C ILE A 149 3.44 -10.70 16.96
N ARG A 150 4.74 -11.00 17.15
CA ARG A 150 5.43 -12.13 16.50
C ARG A 150 4.97 -13.51 17.04
N LYS A 151 3.70 -13.64 17.44
CA LYS A 151 3.13 -14.87 18.02
C LYS A 151 2.10 -15.56 17.12
N PHE A 152 1.66 -14.92 16.03
CA PHE A 152 0.73 -15.47 15.05
C PHE A 152 1.47 -16.25 13.95
N SER A 153 1.08 -16.13 12.68
CA SER A 153 1.72 -16.78 11.51
C SER A 153 3.14 -16.27 11.21
N TRP A 154 3.51 -15.06 11.68
CA TRP A 154 4.80 -14.44 11.34
C TRP A 154 6.05 -15.32 11.60
N PRO A 155 6.21 -16.02 12.75
CA PRO A 155 7.36 -16.91 12.98
C PRO A 155 7.43 -18.06 11.98
N PHE A 156 6.28 -18.61 11.57
CA PHE A 156 6.23 -19.62 10.53
C PHE A 156 6.76 -19.03 9.22
N ILE A 157 6.19 -17.91 8.76
CA ILE A 157 6.57 -17.27 7.50
C ILE A 157 8.05 -16.86 7.53
N HIS A 158 8.46 -16.14 8.57
CA HIS A 158 9.81 -15.62 8.71
C HIS A 158 10.86 -16.72 8.73
N ARG A 159 10.58 -17.88 9.35
CA ARG A 159 11.50 -19.03 9.36
C ARG A 159 11.85 -19.49 7.95
N TYR A 160 10.86 -19.64 7.06
CA TYR A 160 11.13 -20.07 5.68
C TYR A 160 11.75 -18.95 4.84
N VAL A 161 11.25 -17.71 5.00
CA VAL A 161 11.85 -16.54 4.32
C VAL A 161 13.34 -16.42 4.68
N GLU A 162 13.67 -16.53 5.96
CA GLU A 162 15.05 -16.47 6.43
C GLU A 162 15.86 -17.64 5.87
N HIS A 163 15.38 -18.88 5.97
CA HIS A 163 16.07 -20.06 5.45
C HIS A 163 16.42 -19.92 3.96
N PHE A 164 15.46 -19.49 3.15
CA PHE A 164 15.65 -19.38 1.71
C PHE A 164 16.50 -18.16 1.32
N PHE A 165 16.34 -17.03 2.01
CA PHE A 165 16.83 -15.73 1.53
C PHE A 165 17.84 -15.00 2.41
N ARG A 166 18.25 -15.53 3.58
CA ARG A 166 19.22 -14.87 4.50
C ARG A 166 20.46 -14.29 3.81
N GLU A 167 21.05 -15.05 2.88
CA GLU A 167 22.26 -14.66 2.16
C GLU A 167 21.98 -13.81 0.91
N GLN A 168 20.75 -13.83 0.40
CA GLN A 168 20.40 -13.11 -0.83
C GLN A 168 20.26 -11.61 -0.54
N ARG A 169 20.91 -10.79 -1.36
CA ARG A 169 20.83 -9.32 -1.34
C ARG A 169 20.10 -8.82 -2.58
N LEU A 170 19.57 -7.60 -2.52
CA LEU A 170 19.02 -6.88 -3.67
C LEU A 170 17.90 -7.63 -4.42
N GLY A 171 17.07 -8.38 -3.68
CA GLY A 171 15.89 -9.02 -4.27
C GLY A 171 14.70 -8.07 -4.40
N PHE A 172 13.67 -8.55 -5.08
CA PHE A 172 12.40 -7.85 -5.25
C PHE A 172 11.25 -8.63 -4.61
N PHE A 173 10.54 -8.02 -3.66
CA PHE A 173 9.35 -8.64 -3.05
C PHE A 173 8.05 -7.99 -3.53
N VAL A 174 6.95 -8.71 -3.38
CA VAL A 174 5.59 -8.16 -3.43
C VAL A 174 4.89 -8.57 -2.13
N GLU A 175 4.21 -7.63 -1.47
CA GLU A 175 3.34 -7.88 -0.32
C GLU A 175 1.97 -7.25 -0.59
N ALA A 176 0.95 -8.09 -0.77
CA ALA A 176 -0.44 -7.66 -0.85
C ALA A 176 -1.12 -8.00 0.47
N GLY A 177 -1.75 -6.99 1.09
CA GLY A 177 -2.10 -7.03 2.52
C GLY A 177 -1.08 -6.33 3.40
N ALA A 178 -0.46 -5.25 2.92
CA ALA A 178 0.68 -4.63 3.60
C ALA A 178 0.29 -3.88 4.89
N LEU A 179 -1.00 -3.73 5.20
CA LEU A 179 -1.53 -3.14 6.41
C LEU A 179 -0.94 -1.73 6.65
N ASN A 180 -0.21 -1.55 7.76
CA ASN A 180 0.42 -0.28 8.10
C ASN A 180 1.91 -0.23 7.73
N GLY A 181 2.41 -1.22 6.99
CA GLY A 181 3.79 -1.30 6.53
C GLY A 181 4.83 -1.68 7.59
N GLU A 182 4.45 -2.01 8.83
CA GLU A 182 5.38 -2.45 9.88
C GLU A 182 4.84 -3.64 10.66
N LEU A 183 3.61 -3.53 11.16
CA LEU A 183 2.96 -4.58 11.91
C LEU A 183 2.72 -5.79 11.02
N LEU A 184 3.12 -6.98 11.50
CA LEU A 184 2.97 -8.26 10.79
C LEU A 184 3.61 -8.30 9.40
N SER A 185 4.44 -7.33 9.02
CA SER A 185 5.02 -7.30 7.68
C SER A 185 5.96 -8.49 7.44
N ASN A 186 5.69 -9.23 6.37
CA ASN A 186 6.48 -10.38 5.95
C ASN A 186 7.74 -9.97 5.18
N THR A 187 7.83 -8.71 4.74
CA THR A 187 8.93 -8.22 3.87
C THR A 187 9.84 -7.20 4.53
N LEU A 188 9.46 -6.60 5.67
CA LEU A 188 10.25 -5.55 6.33
C LEU A 188 11.67 -6.01 6.67
N TRP A 189 11.84 -7.28 7.06
CA TRP A 189 13.15 -7.84 7.34
C TRP A 189 14.02 -7.94 6.07
N LEU A 190 13.46 -8.37 4.94
CA LEU A 190 14.19 -8.42 3.66
C LEU A 190 14.63 -7.02 3.23
N GLU A 191 13.78 -6.02 3.40
CA GLU A 191 14.08 -4.64 3.07
C GLU A 191 15.23 -4.08 3.94
N ARG A 192 15.16 -4.28 5.27
CA ARG A 192 16.13 -3.72 6.22
C ARG A 192 17.44 -4.50 6.30
N SER A 193 17.36 -5.82 6.32
CA SER A 193 18.50 -6.71 6.56
C SER A 193 19.19 -7.12 5.26
N ASN A 194 18.45 -7.17 4.15
CA ASN A 194 18.93 -7.73 2.89
C ASN A 194 19.03 -6.70 1.75
N ASN A 195 18.68 -5.43 2.00
CA ASN A 195 18.61 -4.37 0.99
C ASN A 195 17.69 -4.74 -0.18
N TRP A 196 16.60 -5.46 0.09
CA TRP A 196 15.59 -5.70 -0.92
C TRP A 196 14.76 -4.44 -1.14
N THR A 197 14.20 -4.33 -2.34
CA THR A 197 13.11 -3.40 -2.62
C THR A 197 11.88 -4.22 -3.04
N GLY A 198 10.78 -3.57 -3.37
CA GLY A 198 9.57 -4.30 -3.71
C GLY A 198 8.36 -3.41 -3.93
N LEU A 199 7.20 -4.04 -3.81
CA LEU A 199 5.88 -3.44 -3.91
C LEU A 199 5.05 -3.84 -2.67
N LEU A 200 4.42 -2.84 -2.04
CA LEU A 200 3.43 -2.99 -0.98
C LEU A 200 2.07 -2.53 -1.49
N VAL A 201 1.05 -3.38 -1.40
CA VAL A 201 -0.32 -3.10 -1.86
C VAL A 201 -1.26 -3.16 -0.65
N GLU A 202 -2.02 -2.08 -0.44
CA GLU A 202 -2.98 -1.96 0.65
C GLU A 202 -4.19 -1.13 0.15
N PRO A 203 -5.40 -1.70 0.05
CA PRO A 203 -6.53 -1.04 -0.59
C PRO A 203 -7.25 -0.01 0.31
N THR A 204 -7.13 -0.14 1.63
CA THR A 204 -7.89 0.70 2.55
C THR A 204 -7.14 2.01 2.81
N ALA A 205 -7.79 3.14 2.51
CA ALA A 205 -7.15 4.46 2.60
C ALA A 205 -6.60 4.78 4.00
N VAL A 206 -7.25 4.29 5.06
CA VAL A 206 -6.79 4.50 6.44
C VAL A 206 -5.46 3.81 6.67
N THR A 207 -5.38 2.49 6.47
CA THR A 207 -4.16 1.66 6.64
C THR A 207 -3.04 2.13 5.70
N PHE A 208 -3.36 2.40 4.44
CA PHE A 208 -2.42 2.90 3.45
C PHE A 208 -1.73 4.22 3.89
N ARG A 209 -2.47 5.15 4.51
CA ARG A 209 -1.87 6.40 5.02
C ARG A 209 -0.81 6.14 6.09
N TYR A 210 -1.01 5.15 6.94
CA TYR A 210 0.00 4.76 7.92
C TYR A 210 1.17 4.04 7.29
N LEU A 211 0.92 3.18 6.29
CA LEU A 211 1.96 2.54 5.49
C LEU A 211 2.91 3.56 4.87
N VAL A 212 2.38 4.58 4.18
CA VAL A 212 3.18 5.68 3.62
C VAL A 212 3.97 6.41 4.73
N TRP A 213 3.35 6.59 5.89
CA TRP A 213 3.99 7.27 7.02
C TRP A 213 5.18 6.48 7.62
N LYS A 214 5.27 5.16 7.41
CA LYS A 214 6.44 4.36 7.80
C LYS A 214 7.67 4.59 6.93
N ARG A 215 7.51 5.21 5.76
CA ARG A 215 8.60 5.54 4.83
C ARG A 215 9.38 4.30 4.41
N ARG A 216 8.65 3.25 4.03
CA ARG A 216 9.22 2.02 3.46
C ARG A 216 10.03 2.34 2.20
N ARG A 217 11.08 1.57 1.95
CA ARG A 217 11.94 1.67 0.75
C ARG A 217 11.44 0.75 -0.37
N ALA A 218 10.13 0.69 -0.52
CA ALA A 218 9.41 -0.07 -1.53
C ALA A 218 8.38 0.82 -2.20
N TRP A 219 7.98 0.46 -3.43
CA TRP A 219 6.83 1.05 -4.08
C TRP A 219 5.58 0.75 -3.26
N THR A 220 4.64 1.68 -3.21
CA THR A 220 3.41 1.50 -2.44
C THR A 220 2.20 1.88 -3.29
N SER A 221 1.10 1.13 -3.15
CA SER A 221 -0.12 1.34 -3.92
C SER A 221 -1.38 1.29 -3.05
N ASN A 222 -2.23 2.31 -3.15
CA ASN A 222 -3.53 2.40 -2.45
C ASN A 222 -4.64 1.77 -3.30
N THR A 223 -4.47 0.51 -3.62
CA THR A 223 -5.27 -0.28 -4.57
C THR A 223 -5.28 -1.73 -4.10
N CYS A 224 -5.94 -2.60 -4.85
CA CYS A 224 -5.94 -4.05 -4.64
C CYS A 224 -5.26 -4.80 -5.78
N LEU A 225 -4.94 -6.07 -5.53
CA LEU A 225 -4.68 -7.02 -6.62
C LEU A 225 -6.02 -7.52 -7.15
N SER A 226 -6.20 -7.50 -8.47
CA SER A 226 -7.43 -7.96 -9.09
C SER A 226 -7.52 -9.47 -9.06
N SER A 227 -8.70 -9.99 -8.71
CA SER A 227 -9.09 -11.39 -8.89
C SER A 227 -9.56 -11.72 -10.32
N THR A 228 -9.50 -10.75 -11.24
CA THR A 228 -9.70 -10.95 -12.68
C THR A 228 -8.44 -10.61 -13.46
N THR A 229 -8.35 -11.03 -14.72
CA THR A 229 -7.22 -10.74 -15.61
C THR A 229 -7.20 -9.29 -16.13
N TYR A 230 -8.05 -8.42 -15.61
CA TYR A 230 -8.22 -7.03 -15.99
C TYR A 230 -8.43 -6.13 -14.77
N PRO A 231 -8.23 -4.80 -14.87
CA PRO A 231 -8.55 -3.87 -13.79
C PRO A 231 -10.05 -3.81 -13.51
N ARG A 232 -10.43 -3.68 -12.24
CA ARG A 232 -11.84 -3.55 -11.81
C ARG A 232 -11.94 -2.74 -10.53
N GLU A 233 -13.12 -2.24 -10.23
CA GLU A 233 -13.44 -1.72 -8.90
C GLU A 233 -13.86 -2.88 -7.98
N ALA A 234 -13.53 -2.76 -6.69
CA ALA A 234 -13.92 -3.68 -5.64
C ALA A 234 -14.38 -2.90 -4.42
N VAL A 235 -15.33 -3.47 -3.65
CA VAL A 235 -15.78 -2.89 -2.39
C VAL A 235 -15.14 -3.66 -1.25
N PHE A 236 -14.52 -2.95 -0.33
CA PHE A 236 -13.92 -3.50 0.89
C PHE A 236 -14.75 -3.10 2.09
N GLU A 237 -14.94 -4.06 2.99
CA GLU A 237 -15.44 -3.82 4.33
C GLU A 237 -14.25 -3.64 5.27
N ALA A 238 -14.24 -2.52 5.99
CA ALA A 238 -13.24 -2.18 6.97
C ALA A 238 -13.87 -2.02 8.36
N THR A 239 -13.17 -2.52 9.37
CA THR A 239 -13.60 -2.34 10.76
C THR A 239 -13.21 -0.95 11.27
N ALA A 240 -14.19 -0.22 11.81
CA ALA A 240 -13.97 1.09 12.42
C ALA A 240 -14.14 1.03 13.94
N GLN A 241 -13.23 1.73 14.63
CA GLN A 241 -13.21 1.82 16.09
C GLN A 241 -14.48 2.53 16.60
N LYS A 242 -15.17 1.95 17.58
CA LYS A 242 -16.24 2.68 18.28
C LYS A 242 -15.65 3.82 19.11
N LYS A 243 -16.32 4.97 19.07
CA LYS A 243 -15.91 6.17 19.82
C LYS A 243 -15.86 5.87 21.33
N GLY A 244 -14.69 6.02 21.95
CA GLY A 244 -14.51 5.94 23.40
C GLY A 244 -13.77 4.70 23.94
N GLU A 245 -13.38 3.74 23.11
CA GLU A 245 -12.63 2.56 23.57
C GLU A 245 -11.12 2.70 23.41
N ILE A 246 -10.34 2.27 24.42
CA ILE A 246 -8.87 2.23 24.40
C ILE A 246 -8.44 1.04 23.55
N ALA A 247 -8.19 1.30 22.27
CA ALA A 247 -7.96 0.25 21.30
C ALA A 247 -6.56 -0.39 21.41
N TYR A 248 -6.52 -1.72 21.27
CA TYR A 248 -5.44 -2.39 20.54
C TYR A 248 -5.85 -2.38 19.05
N PRO A 249 -5.56 -1.30 18.28
CA PRO A 249 -6.38 -0.89 17.13
C PRO A 249 -6.00 -1.53 15.79
N TRP A 250 -4.85 -2.19 15.72
CA TRP A 250 -4.25 -2.58 14.45
C TRP A 250 -4.60 -3.99 13.98
N PHE A 251 -4.78 -4.93 14.91
CA PHE A 251 -5.17 -6.30 14.58
C PHE A 251 -6.49 -6.36 13.85
N TYR A 252 -7.48 -5.58 14.28
CA TYR A 252 -8.80 -5.55 13.65
C TYR A 252 -8.78 -5.02 12.21
N ARG A 253 -7.82 -4.17 11.88
CA ARG A 253 -7.63 -3.68 10.51
C ARG A 253 -6.92 -4.69 9.61
N ALA A 254 -6.28 -5.71 10.19
CA ALA A 254 -5.73 -6.83 9.42
C ALA A 254 -6.84 -7.68 8.81
N GLU A 255 -8.06 -7.59 9.33
CA GLU A 255 -9.23 -8.35 8.89
C GLU A 255 -10.04 -7.64 7.77
N ASN A 256 -9.52 -6.57 7.16
CA ASN A 256 -10.23 -5.89 6.08
C ASN A 256 -10.31 -6.81 4.85
N PHE A 257 -11.51 -7.07 4.33
CA PHE A 257 -11.71 -8.02 3.23
C PHE A 257 -12.54 -7.42 2.09
N GLU A 258 -12.36 -7.98 0.89
CA GLU A 258 -13.20 -7.66 -0.26
C GLU A 258 -14.59 -8.31 -0.10
N ILE A 259 -15.65 -7.51 -0.18
CA ILE A 259 -17.02 -8.02 -0.16
C ILE A 259 -17.28 -8.79 -1.46
N ASN A 260 -17.55 -10.08 -1.32
CA ASN A 260 -17.91 -10.95 -2.43
C ASN A 260 -19.18 -11.76 -2.07
N PRO A 261 -20.13 -11.94 -3.00
CA PRO A 261 -21.31 -12.79 -2.79
C PRO A 261 -21.00 -14.23 -2.34
N ALA A 262 -19.77 -14.71 -2.55
CA ALA A 262 -19.34 -16.04 -2.13
C ALA A 262 -18.93 -16.15 -0.64
N GLY A 263 -19.22 -15.16 0.21
CA GLY A 263 -19.08 -15.26 1.67
C GLY A 263 -18.29 -14.12 2.29
N SER A 264 -18.91 -13.46 3.27
CA SER A 264 -18.28 -12.52 4.21
C SER A 264 -17.34 -13.27 5.16
N GLY A 265 -16.30 -12.61 5.65
CA GLY A 265 -15.35 -13.18 6.62
C GLY A 265 -16.03 -13.90 7.79
N ASN A 266 -15.44 -15.02 8.22
CA ASN A 266 -15.93 -15.93 9.27
C ASN A 266 -15.89 -15.34 10.70
N PHE A 267 -15.91 -14.02 10.87
CA PHE A 267 -15.71 -13.36 12.17
C PHE A 267 -16.98 -12.69 12.70
N ASP A 268 -18.13 -13.37 12.55
CA ASP A 268 -19.42 -12.96 13.11
C ASP A 268 -19.37 -12.77 14.65
N TRP A 269 -18.47 -13.48 15.34
CA TRP A 269 -18.28 -13.34 16.79
C TRP A 269 -17.65 -12.00 17.21
N LEU A 270 -17.04 -11.27 16.27
CA LEU A 270 -16.45 -9.95 16.51
C LEU A 270 -17.43 -8.79 16.20
N LEU A 271 -18.49 -9.04 15.43
CA LEU A 271 -19.37 -8.01 14.83
C LEU A 271 -20.32 -7.32 15.82
N GLY A 272 -20.55 -7.89 17.00
CA GLY A 272 -21.46 -7.30 18.01
C GLY A 272 -20.99 -5.95 18.59
N SER A 273 -19.73 -5.59 18.38
CA SER A 273 -19.10 -4.45 19.07
C SER A 273 -18.58 -3.32 18.20
N TRP A 274 -18.84 -3.24 16.87
CA TRP A 274 -18.15 -2.24 16.02
C TRP A 274 -19.00 -1.55 14.95
N SER A 275 -18.47 -0.47 14.36
CA SER A 275 -19.05 0.18 13.17
C SER A 275 -18.35 -0.31 11.90
N GLN A 276 -19.12 -0.59 10.86
CA GLN A 276 -18.60 -0.96 9.53
C GLN A 276 -18.36 0.29 8.69
N GLU A 277 -17.22 0.34 8.02
CA GLU A 277 -16.93 1.31 6.96
C GLU A 277 -16.74 0.58 5.64
N TYR A 278 -17.24 1.16 4.56
CA TYR A 278 -17.13 0.60 3.21
C TYR A 278 -16.28 1.53 2.36
N THR A 279 -15.30 0.96 1.65
CA THR A 279 -14.46 1.71 0.72
C THR A 279 -14.43 1.05 -0.64
N VAL A 280 -14.42 1.85 -1.70
CA VAL A 280 -14.19 1.36 -3.07
C VAL A 280 -12.71 1.50 -3.36
N ALA A 281 -12.08 0.42 -3.82
CA ALA A 281 -10.70 0.43 -4.27
C ALA A 281 -10.63 0.00 -5.74
N GLN A 282 -9.75 0.66 -6.50
CA GLN A 282 -9.37 0.16 -7.82
C GLN A 282 -8.43 -1.03 -7.63
N CYS A 283 -8.68 -2.13 -8.32
CA CYS A 283 -7.79 -3.28 -8.39
C CYS A 283 -7.12 -3.37 -9.75
N PHE A 284 -5.87 -3.81 -9.75
CA PHE A 284 -5.12 -4.12 -10.97
C PHE A 284 -4.57 -5.55 -10.88
N PRO A 285 -4.51 -6.32 -11.97
CA PRO A 285 -3.83 -7.60 -11.99
C PRO A 285 -2.36 -7.43 -11.59
N LEU A 286 -1.77 -8.43 -10.89
CA LEU A 286 -0.34 -8.38 -10.53
C LEU A 286 0.55 -8.10 -11.75
N TRP A 287 0.16 -8.65 -12.91
CA TRP A 287 0.88 -8.44 -14.16
C TRP A 287 1.02 -6.96 -14.55
N SER A 288 -0.01 -6.14 -14.34
CA SER A 288 0.03 -4.70 -14.61
C SER A 288 1.07 -3.99 -13.73
N TYR A 289 1.16 -4.34 -12.45
CA TYR A 289 2.16 -3.76 -11.54
C TYR A 289 3.59 -4.11 -11.97
N LEU A 290 3.81 -5.37 -12.33
CA LEU A 290 5.13 -5.85 -12.73
C LEU A 290 5.59 -5.16 -14.03
N LEU A 291 4.68 -4.98 -15.00
CA LEU A 291 4.93 -4.18 -16.20
C LEU A 291 5.22 -2.71 -15.87
N ALA A 292 4.41 -2.09 -15.02
CA ALA A 292 4.59 -0.69 -14.59
C ALA A 292 5.95 -0.46 -13.89
N LEU A 293 6.41 -1.46 -13.11
CA LEU A 293 7.68 -1.42 -12.41
C LEU A 293 8.85 -2.01 -13.24
N ASN A 294 8.61 -2.35 -14.50
CA ASN A 294 9.58 -2.91 -15.44
C ASN A 294 10.34 -4.13 -14.86
N THR A 295 9.61 -5.05 -14.25
CA THR A 295 10.14 -6.32 -13.75
C THR A 295 9.22 -7.47 -14.15
N THR A 296 9.77 -8.66 -14.31
CA THR A 296 9.01 -9.91 -14.50
C THR A 296 9.41 -10.97 -13.48
N THR A 297 10.29 -10.61 -12.55
CA THR A 297 10.80 -11.52 -11.51
C THR A 297 10.45 -10.97 -10.13
N VAL A 298 9.86 -11.82 -9.32
CA VAL A 298 9.55 -11.58 -7.91
C VAL A 298 10.27 -12.66 -7.11
N ASP A 299 11.18 -12.27 -6.23
CA ASP A 299 11.92 -13.23 -5.40
C ASP A 299 11.04 -13.80 -4.28
N PHE A 300 10.18 -12.97 -3.68
CA PHE A 300 9.26 -13.37 -2.63
C PHE A 300 7.92 -12.65 -2.77
N PHE A 301 6.83 -13.40 -2.85
CA PHE A 301 5.47 -12.87 -2.89
C PHE A 301 4.70 -13.29 -1.64
N SER A 302 4.30 -12.32 -0.83
CA SER A 302 3.37 -12.50 0.29
C SER A 302 1.98 -12.07 -0.16
N LEU A 303 1.03 -13.00 -0.14
CA LEU A 303 -0.36 -12.78 -0.54
C LEU A 303 -1.30 -13.10 0.62
N ASP A 304 -1.79 -12.05 1.25
CA ASP A 304 -2.67 -12.08 2.41
C ASP A 304 -3.71 -10.97 2.23
N THR A 305 -4.84 -11.31 1.62
CA THR A 305 -5.90 -10.36 1.23
C THR A 305 -7.24 -10.70 1.89
N GLN A 306 -7.20 -11.52 2.94
CA GLN A 306 -8.35 -11.94 3.73
C GLN A 306 -9.47 -12.62 2.89
N GLY A 307 -9.10 -13.48 1.93
CA GLY A 307 -10.02 -14.41 1.26
C GLY A 307 -10.09 -14.33 -0.28
N GLY A 308 -9.31 -13.45 -0.91
CA GLY A 308 -9.25 -13.29 -2.38
C GLY A 308 -8.10 -14.05 -3.06
N GLU A 309 -7.28 -14.76 -2.30
CA GLU A 309 -5.93 -15.16 -2.69
C GLU A 309 -5.94 -16.14 -3.86
N TRP A 310 -6.80 -17.17 -3.80
CA TRP A 310 -6.86 -18.18 -4.85
C TRP A 310 -7.31 -17.58 -6.19
N ASP A 311 -8.27 -16.66 -6.17
CA ASP A 311 -8.73 -16.02 -7.41
C ASP A 311 -7.69 -15.06 -7.96
N ILE A 312 -6.96 -14.31 -7.11
CA ILE A 312 -5.80 -13.51 -7.53
C ILE A 312 -4.74 -14.40 -8.20
N LEU A 313 -4.39 -15.54 -7.60
CA LEU A 313 -3.39 -16.47 -8.15
C LEU A 313 -3.79 -17.04 -9.52
N LYS A 314 -5.09 -17.21 -9.81
CA LYS A 314 -5.59 -17.63 -11.13
C LYS A 314 -5.37 -16.59 -12.23
N THR A 315 -5.15 -15.32 -11.86
CA THR A 315 -4.90 -14.25 -12.83
C THR A 315 -3.45 -14.14 -13.27
N ILE A 316 -2.52 -14.79 -12.55
CA ILE A 316 -1.08 -14.62 -12.79
C ILE A 316 -0.66 -15.41 -14.04
N PRO A 317 -0.06 -14.76 -15.04
CA PRO A 317 0.52 -15.46 -16.19
C PRO A 317 1.90 -16.04 -15.79
N PHE A 318 1.90 -17.21 -15.15
CA PHE A 318 3.13 -17.87 -14.65
C PHE A 318 4.13 -18.25 -15.76
N ASP A 319 3.71 -18.25 -17.03
CA ASP A 319 4.59 -18.37 -18.20
C ASP A 319 5.40 -17.09 -18.49
N LYS A 320 4.88 -15.92 -18.07
CA LYS A 320 5.49 -14.60 -18.27
C LYS A 320 6.16 -14.06 -17.01
N VAL A 321 5.72 -14.50 -15.83
CA VAL A 321 6.18 -14.01 -14.53
C VAL A 321 6.87 -15.12 -13.75
N LYS A 322 8.09 -14.83 -13.29
CA LYS A 322 8.85 -15.73 -12.42
C LYS A 322 8.72 -15.30 -10.97
N ILE A 323 7.92 -16.01 -10.18
CA ILE A 323 7.85 -15.81 -8.72
C ILE A 323 8.57 -16.96 -8.03
N ARG A 324 9.65 -16.69 -7.29
CA ARG A 324 10.55 -17.76 -6.79
C ARG A 324 10.00 -18.44 -5.53
N ALA A 325 9.44 -17.67 -4.60
CA ALA A 325 8.74 -18.18 -3.43
C ALA A 325 7.44 -17.40 -3.21
N ILE A 326 6.40 -18.10 -2.76
CA ILE A 326 5.08 -17.54 -2.49
C ILE A 326 4.65 -18.00 -1.11
N VAL A 327 4.22 -17.07 -0.25
CA VAL A 327 3.41 -17.40 0.92
C VAL A 327 1.99 -16.89 0.69
N VAL A 328 1.00 -17.73 0.99
CA VAL A 328 -0.42 -17.44 0.77
C VAL A 328 -1.22 -17.81 2.00
N GLU A 329 -2.01 -16.88 2.52
CA GLU A 329 -3.02 -17.17 3.54
C GLU A 329 -4.33 -17.57 2.85
N HIS A 330 -4.68 -18.86 2.84
CA HIS A 330 -5.84 -19.36 2.08
C HIS A 330 -6.82 -20.13 2.97
N TYR A 331 -8.07 -19.63 3.02
CA TYR A 331 -9.14 -20.22 3.82
C TYR A 331 -10.15 -21.01 2.98
N ILE A 332 -10.57 -22.17 3.48
CA ILE A 332 -11.74 -22.87 2.97
C ILE A 332 -13.00 -22.21 3.55
N LYS A 333 -13.86 -21.66 2.69
CA LYS A 333 -15.10 -20.94 3.04
C LYS A 333 -16.14 -21.72 3.87
N ARG A 334 -15.85 -22.96 4.29
CA ARG A 334 -16.73 -23.83 5.08
C ARG A 334 -16.05 -24.58 6.22
N GLN A 335 -14.72 -24.49 6.37
CA GLN A 335 -13.98 -25.12 7.48
C GLN A 335 -12.80 -24.22 7.86
N GLN A 336 -12.87 -23.57 9.03
CA GLN A 336 -11.74 -22.83 9.60
C GLN A 336 -10.51 -23.74 9.77
N GLY A 337 -9.32 -23.22 9.46
CA GLY A 337 -8.04 -23.81 9.91
C GLY A 337 -7.54 -25.07 9.21
N LYS A 338 -8.20 -25.53 8.13
CA LYS A 338 -7.82 -26.80 7.49
C LYS A 338 -7.04 -26.65 6.20
N TYR A 339 -6.09 -27.58 6.05
CA TYR A 339 -5.36 -27.87 4.83
C TYR A 339 -6.32 -28.11 3.66
N ASP A 340 -6.14 -27.38 2.55
CA ASP A 340 -6.92 -27.51 1.32
C ASP A 340 -6.10 -28.26 0.24
N PRO A 341 -6.33 -29.57 0.05
CA PRO A 341 -5.61 -30.34 -0.97
C PRO A 341 -5.88 -29.84 -2.39
N SER A 342 -7.05 -29.24 -2.65
CA SER A 342 -7.41 -28.75 -3.98
C SER A 342 -6.60 -27.50 -4.33
N PHE A 343 -6.43 -26.61 -3.36
CA PHE A 343 -5.57 -25.43 -3.50
C PHE A 343 -4.10 -25.82 -3.69
N VAL A 344 -3.60 -26.77 -2.90
CA VAL A 344 -2.22 -27.26 -3.05
C VAL A 344 -2.01 -27.92 -4.42
N SER A 345 -2.93 -28.78 -4.86
CA SER A 345 -2.86 -29.42 -6.18
C SER A 345 -2.85 -28.38 -7.31
N TYR A 346 -3.67 -27.33 -7.20
CA TYR A 346 -3.64 -26.21 -8.12
C TYR A 346 -2.25 -25.55 -8.19
N MET A 347 -1.68 -25.17 -7.04
CA MET A 347 -0.34 -24.56 -6.96
C MET A 347 0.76 -25.49 -7.48
N GLU A 348 0.66 -26.79 -7.22
CA GLU A 348 1.63 -27.75 -7.75
C GLU A 348 1.55 -27.90 -9.27
N GLY A 349 0.34 -27.77 -9.83
CA GLY A 349 0.07 -27.74 -11.26
C GLY A 349 0.61 -26.48 -11.97
N THR A 350 0.75 -25.35 -11.26
CA THR A 350 1.39 -24.14 -11.79
C THR A 350 2.92 -24.14 -11.67
N GLY A 351 3.52 -25.26 -11.24
CA GLY A 351 4.97 -25.45 -11.18
C GLY A 351 5.61 -25.17 -9.82
N TYR A 352 4.81 -24.99 -8.77
CA TYR A 352 5.30 -24.81 -7.40
C TYR A 352 5.39 -26.13 -6.65
N HIS A 353 6.15 -26.13 -5.56
CA HIS A 353 6.20 -27.21 -4.59
C HIS A 353 5.86 -26.64 -3.22
N LEU A 354 4.93 -27.30 -2.53
CA LEU A 354 4.59 -26.97 -1.15
C LEU A 354 5.78 -27.31 -0.24
N VAL A 355 6.27 -26.30 0.48
CA VAL A 355 7.32 -26.46 1.51
C VAL A 355 6.68 -26.88 2.83
N ASP A 356 5.73 -26.09 3.34
CA ASP A 356 5.00 -26.38 4.58
C ASP A 356 3.77 -25.46 4.73
N CYS A 357 3.01 -25.64 5.81
CA CYS A 357 1.87 -24.82 6.22
C CYS A 357 1.71 -24.80 7.74
N ASP A 358 1.07 -23.76 8.28
CA ASP A 358 0.79 -23.61 9.72
C ASP A 358 -0.69 -23.90 10.07
N GLU A 359 -1.10 -23.48 11.27
CA GLU A 359 -2.44 -23.68 11.83
C GLU A 359 -3.47 -22.69 11.27
N ASP A 360 -3.04 -21.47 10.96
CA ASP A 360 -3.85 -20.40 10.37
C ASP A 360 -3.54 -20.35 8.87
N PRO A 361 -4.21 -21.15 8.03
CA PRO A 361 -3.71 -21.82 6.82
C PRO A 361 -2.82 -20.97 5.88
N ASN A 362 -1.60 -20.69 6.32
CA ASN A 362 -0.55 -20.08 5.54
C ASN A 362 0.20 -21.20 4.83
N TYR A 363 0.30 -21.14 3.51
CA TYR A 363 1.02 -22.11 2.70
C TYR A 363 2.28 -21.47 2.14
N PHE A 364 3.43 -22.10 2.36
CA PHE A 364 4.70 -21.65 1.78
C PHE A 364 5.08 -22.52 0.59
N PHE A 365 5.22 -21.91 -0.58
CA PHE A 365 5.56 -22.56 -1.84
C PHE A 365 6.88 -22.03 -2.39
N ILE A 366 7.63 -22.89 -3.07
CA ILE A 366 8.79 -22.50 -3.89
C ILE A 366 8.63 -23.00 -5.33
N LEU A 367 9.17 -22.25 -6.28
CA LEU A 367 9.16 -22.62 -7.69
C LEU A 367 10.06 -23.85 -7.93
N LYS A 368 9.52 -24.92 -8.51
CA LYS A 368 10.26 -26.19 -8.73
C LYS A 368 11.49 -26.00 -9.62
N SER A 369 11.43 -25.10 -10.59
CA SER A 369 12.53 -24.81 -11.51
C SER A 369 13.63 -23.93 -10.89
N ASP A 370 13.42 -23.38 -9.68
CA ASP A 370 14.47 -22.66 -8.95
C ASP A 370 15.41 -23.64 -8.23
N VAL A 371 16.46 -24.05 -8.94
CA VAL A 371 17.45 -25.02 -8.45
C VAL A 371 18.05 -24.60 -7.10
N LYS A 372 18.29 -23.31 -6.88
CA LYS A 372 18.90 -22.81 -5.63
C LYS A 372 17.96 -22.97 -4.45
N LEU A 373 16.70 -22.58 -4.59
CA LEU A 373 15.71 -22.76 -3.52
C LEU A 373 15.42 -24.25 -3.28
N TYR A 374 15.36 -25.05 -4.34
CA TYR A 374 15.11 -26.48 -4.22
C TYR A 374 16.27 -27.22 -3.51
N GLN A 375 17.52 -26.82 -3.74
CA GLN A 375 18.67 -27.33 -2.98
C GLN A 375 18.57 -26.97 -1.49
N LYS A 376 18.22 -25.71 -1.17
CA LYS A 376 18.00 -25.28 0.22
C LYS A 376 16.86 -26.05 0.88
N LEU A 377 15.81 -26.40 0.14
CA LEU A 377 14.72 -27.21 0.66
C LEU A 377 15.18 -28.63 1.05
N LYS A 378 16.05 -29.26 0.26
CA LYS A 378 16.60 -30.58 0.60
C LYS A 378 17.36 -30.53 1.92
N LEU A 379 18.23 -29.53 2.09
CA LEU A 379 18.97 -29.32 3.33
C LEU A 379 18.04 -29.05 4.53
N LEU A 380 16.92 -28.35 4.33
CA LEU A 380 15.93 -28.14 5.40
C LEU A 380 15.31 -29.46 5.86
N LYS A 381 14.92 -30.32 4.92
CA LYS A 381 14.29 -31.62 5.23
C LYS A 381 15.23 -32.54 6.01
N ASP A 382 16.54 -32.47 5.76
CA ASP A 382 17.55 -33.23 6.51
C ASP A 382 17.61 -32.82 8.00
N THR A 383 17.11 -31.63 8.38
CA THR A 383 17.04 -31.18 9.78
C THR A 383 15.77 -31.63 10.52
N GLY A 384 14.86 -32.36 9.86
CA GLY A 384 13.57 -32.75 10.43
C GLY A 384 12.55 -31.61 10.54
N ILE A 385 12.85 -30.43 9.96
CA ILE A 385 11.95 -29.28 9.86
C ILE A 385 11.21 -29.35 8.52
N GLY A 386 9.88 -29.19 8.53
CA GLY A 386 9.06 -29.06 7.32
C GLY A 386 8.20 -30.28 6.99
N ASP A 387 7.16 -30.52 7.79
CA ASP A 387 6.17 -31.60 7.58
C ASP A 387 4.84 -31.33 8.32
N SER A 388 4.58 -30.09 8.75
CA SER A 388 3.35 -29.75 9.49
C SER A 388 2.10 -30.03 8.66
N CYS A 389 2.14 -29.77 7.35
CA CYS A 389 1.04 -30.16 6.46
C CYS A 389 0.84 -31.68 6.35
N LYS A 390 1.93 -32.46 6.29
CA LYS A 390 1.81 -33.93 6.11
C LYS A 390 1.14 -34.59 7.31
N LYS A 391 1.35 -34.06 8.52
CA LYS A 391 0.64 -34.50 9.71
C LYS A 391 -0.86 -34.21 9.68
N LYS A 392 -1.30 -33.22 8.88
CA LYS A 392 -2.73 -32.92 8.66
C LYS A 392 -3.37 -33.79 7.56
N LEU A 393 -2.56 -34.46 6.74
CA LEU A 393 -2.99 -35.39 5.69
C LEU A 393 -3.19 -36.82 6.20
N ALA A 394 -2.54 -37.18 7.31
CA ALA A 394 -2.68 -38.45 8.02
C ALA A 394 -3.81 -38.37 9.06
#